data_AF-A0A1W9NW83-F1
#
_entry.id   AF-A0A1W9NW83-F1
#
_cell.length_a   1.000
_cell.length_b   1.000
_cell.length_c   1.000
_cell.angle_alpha   90.00
_cell.angle_beta   90.00
_cell.angle_gamma   90.00
#
_symmetry.space_group_name_H-M   'P 1'
#
loop_
_entity.id
_entity.type
_entity.pdbx_description
1 polymer ?
#
loop_
_entity_poly.entity_id
_entity_poly.type
_entity_poly.pdbx_seq_one_letter_code
_entity_poly.pdbx_strand_id
1 'polypeptide(L)'
;MNKKIIISLSVIGIVTAIVIGGTAAYFSDTETSKNNTFAAGTMDLDIDGDDAIVQTMNLSNKAPGDSGSESATLKNSGSLDGELDIAMGAVANYPCTDGATPKWLCILM
;
A
#
# COMPACT_ATOMS: atom_id res chain seq x y z
N MET A 1 -50.70 -43.74 -34.27
CA MET A 1 -49.77 -43.26 -33.23
C MET A 1 -49.93 -44.10 -31.99
N ASN A 2 -48.87 -44.72 -31.49
CA ASN A 2 -48.97 -45.69 -30.39
C ASN A 2 -49.08 -44.93 -29.06
N LYS A 3 -50.22 -45.07 -28.36
CA LYS A 3 -50.51 -44.34 -27.10
C LYS A 3 -49.40 -44.47 -26.04
N LYS A 4 -48.70 -45.60 -26.03
CA LYS A 4 -47.54 -45.87 -25.16
C LYS A 4 -46.36 -44.93 -25.41
N ILE A 5 -46.12 -44.54 -26.66
CA ILE A 5 -45.01 -43.63 -27.03
C ILE A 5 -45.31 -42.21 -26.55
N ILE A 6 -46.57 -41.76 -26.66
CA ILE A 6 -46.98 -40.43 -26.20
C ILE A 6 -46.89 -40.33 -24.68
N ILE A 7 -47.32 -41.37 -23.96
CA ILE A 7 -47.23 -41.42 -22.50
C ILE A 7 -45.76 -41.39 -22.06
N SER A 8 -44.88 -42.19 -22.69
CA SER A 8 -43.44 -42.20 -22.39
C SER A 8 -42.78 -40.84 -22.63
N LEU A 9 -43.13 -40.16 -23.72
CA LEU A 9 -42.56 -38.86 -24.07
C LEU A 9 -43.01 -37.76 -23.09
N SER A 10 -44.26 -37.83 -22.63
CA SER A 10 -44.80 -36.88 -21.65
C SER A 10 -44.09 -37.00 -20.30
N VAL A 11 -43.81 -38.22 -19.84
CA VAL A 11 -43.08 -38.44 -18.57
C VAL A 11 -41.65 -37.91 -18.66
N ILE A 12 -40.95 -38.16 -19.78
CA ILE A 12 -39.59 -37.63 -19.98
C ILE A 12 -39.60 -36.10 -19.98
N GLY A 13 -40.57 -35.48 -20.66
CA GLY A 13 -40.72 -34.02 -20.67
C GLY A 13 -40.91 -33.42 -19.27
N ILE A 14 -41.74 -34.06 -18.44
CA ILE A 14 -41.96 -33.64 -17.05
C ILE A 14 -40.68 -33.74 -16.23
N VAL A 15 -39.96 -34.87 -16.32
CA VAL A 15 -38.71 -35.07 -15.58
C VAL A 15 -37.66 -34.03 -15.99
N THR A 16 -37.52 -33.76 -17.29
CA THR A 16 -36.57 -32.73 -17.77
C THR A 16 -36.93 -31.34 -17.28
N ALA A 17 -38.22 -30.98 -17.23
CA ALA A 17 -38.65 -29.68 -16.74
C ALA A 17 -38.36 -29.51 -15.24
N ILE A 18 -38.55 -30.57 -14.45
CA ILE A 18 -38.23 -30.57 -13.00
C ILE A 18 -36.72 -30.42 -12.78
N VAL A 19 -35.90 -31.15 -13.53
CA VAL A 19 -34.43 -31.07 -13.39
C VAL A 19 -33.94 -29.67 -13.77
N ILE A 20 -34.35 -29.13 -14.92
CA ILE A 20 -33.92 -27.80 -15.36
C ILE A 20 -34.43 -26.73 -14.39
N GLY A 21 -35.69 -26.79 -13.96
CA GLY A 21 -36.27 -25.84 -13.00
C GLY A 21 -35.60 -25.91 -11.62
N GLY A 22 -35.31 -27.11 -11.13
CA GLY A 22 -34.65 -27.32 -9.84
C GLY A 22 -33.18 -26.86 -9.86
N THR A 23 -32.44 -27.18 -10.91
CA THR A 23 -31.05 -26.75 -11.08
C THR A 23 -30.95 -25.24 -11.28
N ALA A 24 -31.84 -24.64 -12.08
CA ALA A 24 -31.90 -23.20 -12.27
C ALA A 24 -32.26 -22.47 -10.96
N ALA A 25 -33.23 -22.98 -10.19
CA ALA A 25 -33.56 -22.42 -8.89
C ALA A 25 -32.40 -22.55 -7.88
N TYR A 26 -31.69 -23.68 -7.90
CA TYR A 26 -30.54 -23.91 -7.04
C TYR A 26 -29.37 -22.94 -7.32
N PHE A 27 -29.11 -22.62 -8.59
CA PHE A 27 -28.06 -21.65 -8.99
C PHE A 27 -28.56 -20.20 -9.09
N SER A 28 -29.87 -19.98 -8.99
CA SER A 28 -30.48 -18.65 -8.97
C SER A 28 -30.22 -17.93 -7.65
N ASP A 29 -29.92 -18.66 -6.58
CA ASP A 29 -29.62 -18.03 -5.30
C ASP A 29 -28.21 -17.42 -5.35
N THR A 30 -28.15 -16.16 -5.79
CA THR A 30 -26.93 -15.36 -5.80
C THR A 30 -26.85 -14.63 -4.47
N GLU A 31 -26.32 -15.30 -3.46
CA GLU A 31 -25.91 -14.66 -2.22
C GLU A 31 -24.67 -13.80 -2.51
N THR A 32 -24.92 -12.51 -2.79
CA THR A 32 -23.85 -11.53 -2.90
C THR A 32 -23.27 -11.34 -1.51
N SER A 33 -22.04 -11.78 -1.27
CA SER A 33 -21.28 -11.41 -0.07
C SER A 33 -20.99 -9.90 -0.14
N LYS A 34 -21.98 -9.10 0.26
CA LYS A 34 -21.85 -7.66 0.44
C LYS A 34 -20.93 -7.47 1.64
N ASN A 35 -19.83 -6.73 1.44
CA ASN A 35 -18.72 -6.53 2.38
C ASN A 35 -17.58 -7.55 2.32
N ASN A 36 -17.39 -8.27 1.21
CA ASN A 36 -16.12 -8.97 0.98
C ASN A 36 -15.03 -7.96 0.55
N THR A 37 -14.63 -7.10 1.49
CA THR A 37 -13.58 -6.10 1.27
C THR A 37 -12.24 -6.82 1.44
N PHE A 38 -11.59 -7.17 0.34
CA PHE A 38 -10.14 -7.41 0.34
C PHE A 38 -9.45 -6.06 0.60
N ALA A 39 -9.48 -5.60 1.85
CA ALA A 39 -8.74 -4.42 2.27
C ALA A 39 -7.27 -4.82 2.33
N ALA A 40 -6.53 -4.53 1.27
CA ALA A 40 -5.08 -4.53 1.35
C ALA A 40 -4.70 -3.44 2.36
N GLY A 41 -4.03 -3.83 3.45
CA GLY A 41 -3.45 -2.84 4.35
C GLY A 41 -2.37 -2.04 3.62
N THR A 42 -2.13 -0.82 4.09
CA THR A 42 -1.11 0.09 3.53
C THR A 42 0.04 0.26 4.52
N MET A 43 1.25 0.43 3.99
CA MET A 43 2.41 0.91 4.74
C MET A 43 2.71 2.32 4.23
N ASP A 44 2.60 3.30 5.13
CA ASP A 44 2.75 4.71 4.77
C ASP A 44 3.48 5.44 5.89
N LEU A 45 4.61 6.07 5.57
CA LEU A 45 5.53 6.64 6.56
C LEU A 45 5.56 8.16 6.42
N ASP A 46 4.95 8.83 7.41
CA ASP A 46 4.99 10.28 7.53
C ASP A 46 6.26 10.71 8.26
N ILE A 47 6.81 11.86 7.85
CA ILE A 47 7.94 12.51 8.51
C ILE A 47 7.45 13.81 9.15
N ASP A 48 7.58 13.91 10.49
CA ASP A 48 7.10 15.03 11.31
C ASP A 48 5.62 15.39 11.09
N GLY A 49 4.81 14.40 10.67
CA GLY A 49 3.38 14.57 10.40
C GLY A 49 3.05 15.10 9.01
N ASP A 50 4.04 15.16 8.10
CA ASP A 50 3.85 15.49 6.69
C ASP A 50 4.15 14.27 5.81
N ASP A 51 3.40 14.13 4.72
CA ASP A 51 3.60 13.08 3.70
C ASP A 51 4.75 13.49 2.76
N ALA A 52 5.96 13.52 3.31
CA ALA A 52 7.16 13.96 2.64
C ALA A 52 8.20 12.84 2.55
N ILE A 53 8.70 12.59 1.34
CA ILE A 53 9.75 11.59 1.08
C ILE A 53 11.17 12.06 1.42
N VAL A 54 11.37 13.36 1.69
CA VAL A 54 12.67 13.97 2.00
C VAL A 54 12.51 15.03 3.09
N GLN A 55 13.19 14.83 4.22
CA GLN A 55 13.33 15.83 5.28
C GLN A 55 14.76 16.37 5.29
N THR A 56 14.93 17.69 5.21
CA THR A 56 16.24 18.34 5.27
C THR A 56 16.50 18.81 6.70
N MET A 57 17.56 18.30 7.31
CA MET A 57 18.06 18.80 8.60
C MET A 57 19.07 19.92 8.36
N ASN A 58 18.78 21.13 8.83
CA ASN A 58 19.59 22.32 8.58
C ASN A 58 20.32 22.78 9.84
N LEU A 59 21.57 22.34 9.99
CA LEU A 59 22.48 22.83 11.03
C LEU A 59 23.30 24.01 10.50
N SER A 60 22.84 25.24 10.75
CA SER A 60 23.57 26.46 10.38
C SER A 60 24.57 26.91 11.45
N ASN A 61 25.60 27.66 11.02
CA ASN A 61 26.58 28.36 11.87
C ASN A 61 27.24 27.50 12.95
N LYS A 62 27.69 26.28 12.60
CA LYS A 62 28.44 25.41 13.51
C LYS A 62 29.93 25.57 13.28
N ALA A 63 30.67 25.88 14.34
CA ALA A 63 32.12 25.91 14.34
C ALA A 63 32.70 24.53 14.70
N PRO A 64 33.97 24.23 14.35
CA PRO A 64 34.63 23.02 14.81
C PRO A 64 34.62 22.91 16.34
N GLY A 65 34.10 21.79 16.86
CA GLY A 65 33.91 21.57 18.29
C GLY A 65 32.48 21.83 18.80
N ASP A 66 31.62 22.44 18.00
CA ASP A 66 30.20 22.57 18.33
C ASP A 66 29.45 21.24 18.15
N SER A 67 28.56 20.95 19.09
CA SER A 67 27.59 19.86 18.99
C SER A 67 26.18 20.41 18.83
N GLY A 68 25.35 19.73 18.05
CA GLY A 68 23.94 20.02 17.93
C GLY A 68 23.16 18.74 17.61
N SER A 69 21.85 18.78 17.85
CA SER A 69 20.94 17.70 17.53
C SER A 69 19.74 18.27 16.77
N GLU A 70 19.37 17.60 15.70
CA GLU A 70 18.12 17.79 14.99
C GLU A 70 17.46 16.42 14.90
N SER A 71 16.13 16.38 15.00
CA SER A 71 15.37 15.13 15.06
C SER A 71 14.16 15.24 14.15
N ALA A 72 13.89 14.18 13.41
CA ALA A 72 12.66 13.99 12.67
C ALA A 72 11.91 12.78 13.22
N THR A 73 10.59 12.88 13.30
CA THR A 73 9.70 11.82 13.80
C THR A 73 9.16 11.03 12.62
N LEU A 74 9.42 9.73 12.59
CA LEU A 74 8.82 8.83 11.61
C LEU A 74 7.59 8.17 12.21
N LYS A 75 6.45 8.25 11.52
CA LYS A 75 5.20 7.64 11.97
C LYS A 75 4.56 6.84 10.85
N ASN A 76 4.22 5.59 11.13
CA ASN A 76 3.38 4.81 10.24
C ASN A 76 1.92 5.26 10.38
N SER A 77 1.38 5.88 9.33
CA SER A 77 -0.04 6.28 9.22
C SER A 77 -0.87 5.24 8.44
N GLY A 78 -0.23 4.17 7.97
CA GLY A 78 -0.88 3.01 7.38
C GLY A 78 -1.55 2.07 8.40
N SER A 79 -2.02 0.93 7.89
CA SER A 79 -2.76 -0.09 8.64
C SER A 79 -2.00 -1.41 8.82
N LEU A 80 -0.84 -1.56 8.17
CA LEU A 80 0.05 -2.70 8.35
C LEU A 80 1.12 -2.37 9.38
N ASP A 81 1.34 -3.28 10.33
CA ASP A 81 2.50 -3.22 11.21
C ASP A 81 3.80 -3.48 10.41
N GLY A 82 4.88 -2.86 10.84
CA GLY A 82 6.20 -2.98 10.19
C GLY A 82 7.33 -2.74 11.18
N GLU A 83 8.55 -3.00 10.73
CA GLU A 83 9.76 -2.74 11.50
C GLU A 83 10.57 -1.64 10.82
N LEU A 84 11.06 -0.70 11.63
CA LEU A 84 11.82 0.45 11.17
C LEU A 84 13.31 0.11 11.18
N ASP A 85 13.93 0.09 10.00
CA ASP A 85 15.38 -0.02 9.84
C ASP A 85 15.94 1.28 9.25
N ILE A 86 17.02 1.79 9.85
CA ILE A 86 17.65 3.06 9.45
C ILE A 86 19.11 2.79 9.12
N ALA A 87 19.48 2.99 7.86
CA ALA A 87 20.86 2.93 7.41
C ALA A 87 21.36 4.34 7.05
N MET A 88 22.52 4.71 7.58
CA MET A 88 23.20 5.95 7.21
C MET A 88 24.19 5.70 6.09
N GLY A 89 24.10 6.50 5.02
CA GLY A 89 25.05 6.49 3.91
C GLY A 89 26.31 7.31 4.20
N ALA A 90 27.04 7.66 3.14
CA ALA A 90 28.21 8.52 3.25
C ALA A 90 27.83 9.92 3.78
N VAL A 91 28.39 10.29 4.92
CA VAL A 91 28.32 11.66 5.43
C VAL A 91 29.45 12.46 4.80
N ALA A 92 29.09 13.36 3.90
CA ALA A 92 30.03 14.30 3.30
C ALA A 92 29.93 15.65 4.02
N ASN A 93 31.05 16.12 4.54
CA ASN A 93 31.18 17.52 4.93
C ASN A 93 31.62 18.30 3.69
N TYR A 94 30.82 19.27 3.26
CA TYR A 94 31.23 20.24 2.25
C TYR A 94 31.55 21.56 2.97
N PRO A 95 32.76 21.73 3.52
CA PRO A 95 33.16 23.02 4.03
C PRO A 95 33.12 24.00 2.84
N CYS A 96 32.40 25.11 3.01
CA CYS A 96 32.31 26.23 2.06
C CYS A 96 31.25 26.07 0.94
N THR A 97 29.95 26.21 1.26
CA THR A 97 28.87 26.44 0.26
C THR A 97 28.25 27.83 0.30
N ASP A 98 28.82 28.76 1.05
CA ASP A 98 28.34 30.14 1.02
C ASP A 98 29.05 30.80 -0.16
N GLY A 99 28.30 31.09 -1.23
CA GLY A 99 28.76 31.64 -2.50
C GLY A 99 29.44 33.02 -2.45
N ALA A 100 30.08 33.38 -1.34
CA ALA A 100 30.74 34.64 -1.08
C ALA A 100 32.23 34.51 -0.70
N THR A 101 32.83 33.31 -0.60
CA THR A 101 34.28 33.18 -0.34
C THR A 101 35.02 32.33 -1.39
N PRO A 102 36.21 32.76 -1.85
CA PRO A 102 36.93 32.05 -2.90
C PRO A 102 37.60 30.78 -2.34
N LYS A 103 37.51 29.69 -3.12
CA LYS A 103 37.93 28.31 -2.79
C LYS A 103 39.34 28.14 -2.21
N TRP A 104 40.26 29.10 -2.41
CA TRP A 104 41.62 29.04 -1.90
C TRP A 104 41.73 29.39 -0.41
N LEU A 105 40.71 30.02 0.19
CA LEU A 105 40.70 30.36 1.62
C LEU A 105 40.37 29.15 2.51
N CYS A 106 39.77 28.08 1.97
CA CYS A 106 39.38 26.89 2.75
C CYS A 106 40.54 25.95 3.12
N ILE A 107 41.78 26.21 2.66
CA ILE A 107 42.98 25.38 2.98
C ILE A 107 43.75 25.90 4.21
N LEU A 108 43.37 27.07 4.75
CA LEU A 108 44.12 27.77 5.80
C LEU A 108 43.47 27.76 7.19
N MET A 109 42.39 27.00 7.38
CA MET A 109 41.67 26.85 8.66
C MET A 109 41.62 25.39 9.10
#